data_AF-E8RL29-F1
#
_entry.id   AF-E8RL29-F1
#
_cell.length_a   1.000
_cell.length_b   1.000
_cell.length_c   1.000
_cell.angle_alpha   90.00
_cell.angle_beta   90.00
_cell.angle_gamma   90.00
#
_symmetry.space_group_name_H-M   'P 1'
#
loop_
_entity.id
_entity.type
_entity.pdbx_description
1 polymer ?
#
loop_
_entity_poly.entity_id
_entity_poly.type
_entity_poly.pdbx_seq_one_letter_code
_entity_poly.pdbx_strand_id
1 'polypeptide(L)'
;MSLVRHAAAIGMGLTGLLMGVAAAQTAPQSPVPVMDIKPLSAAEASECRAIAEVLRDRQYEIMDSLLVRVERSPNLSTEGLEAAKKSLSEADAAIKIAEGHTERFVFAAVATPAVKTTIGKVDSDTLTQRLNECLKRMPVKN
;
A
#
# COMPACT_ATOMS: atom_id res chain seq x y z
N MET A 1 -18.73 -39.11 -17.74
CA MET A 1 -20.16 -38.92 -17.44
C MET A 1 -20.54 -37.55 -17.96
N SER A 2 -21.28 -37.49 -19.07
CA SER A 2 -21.70 -36.26 -19.75
C SER A 2 -23.19 -36.40 -20.04
N LEU A 3 -24.00 -35.49 -19.51
CA LEU A 3 -25.44 -35.42 -19.71
C LEU A 3 -25.74 -34.13 -20.49
N VAL A 4 -26.00 -34.25 -21.79
CA VAL A 4 -27.34 -34.30 -22.41
C VAL A 4 -27.95 -32.92 -22.65
N ARG A 5 -27.92 -32.59 -23.95
CA ARG A 5 -28.76 -31.69 -24.77
C ARG A 5 -30.13 -31.32 -24.20
N HIS A 6 -30.54 -30.07 -24.44
CA HIS A 6 -31.93 -29.68 -24.61
C HIS A 6 -32.15 -29.05 -25.99
N ALA A 7 -33.28 -29.42 -26.59
CA ALA A 7 -33.70 -29.15 -27.95
C ALA A 7 -34.35 -27.76 -28.13
N ALA A 8 -34.52 -27.41 -29.40
CA ALA A 8 -35.06 -26.17 -29.93
C ALA A 8 -36.57 -25.98 -29.71
N ALA A 9 -37.02 -24.71 -29.80
CA ALA A 9 -38.30 -24.35 -30.42
C ALA A 9 -38.31 -22.86 -30.82
N ILE A 10 -38.77 -22.60 -32.04
CA ILE A 10 -39.00 -21.30 -32.68
C ILE A 10 -40.35 -20.75 -32.22
N GLY A 11 -40.45 -19.43 -32.01
CA GLY A 11 -41.72 -18.73 -31.84
C GLY A 11 -41.64 -17.29 -32.32
N MET A 12 -42.05 -17.04 -33.56
CA MET A 12 -42.40 -15.71 -34.06
C MET A 12 -43.67 -15.22 -33.34
N GLY A 13 -43.63 -13.99 -32.83
CA GLY A 13 -44.77 -13.37 -32.14
C GLY A 13 -44.64 -11.85 -32.08
N LEU A 14 -45.16 -11.22 -33.13
CA LEU A 14 -45.77 -9.90 -33.25
C LEU A 14 -45.80 -8.93 -32.02
N THR A 15 -45.39 -7.69 -32.29
CA THR A 15 -46.02 -6.40 -31.89
C THR A 15 -46.21 -6.05 -30.41
N GLY A 16 -45.77 -4.83 -30.05
CA GLY A 16 -46.40 -4.09 -28.96
C GLY A 16 -45.47 -3.15 -28.21
N LEU A 17 -45.18 -1.99 -28.80
CA LEU A 17 -44.66 -0.82 -28.09
C LEU A 17 -45.69 -0.42 -27.02
N LEU A 18 -45.36 -0.54 -25.73
CA LEU A 18 -45.98 0.27 -24.68
C LEU A 18 -44.94 0.61 -23.62
N MET A 19 -44.71 1.92 -23.49
CA MET A 19 -43.95 2.54 -22.43
C MET A 19 -44.50 2.13 -21.07
N GLY A 20 -43.63 1.61 -20.21
CA GLY A 20 -43.89 1.44 -18.79
C GLY A 20 -42.65 1.90 -18.03
N VAL A 21 -42.76 3.06 -17.39
CA VAL A 21 -41.71 3.68 -16.57
C VAL A 21 -41.31 2.71 -15.46
N ALA A 22 -40.03 2.37 -15.42
CA ALA A 22 -39.42 1.57 -14.38
C ALA A 22 -39.54 2.27 -13.03
N ALA A 23 -40.29 1.67 -12.10
CA ALA A 23 -40.18 1.95 -10.68
C ALA A 23 -39.52 0.75 -10.00
N ALA A 24 -38.23 0.54 -10.27
CA ALA A 24 -37.41 -0.29 -9.40
C ALA A 24 -37.20 0.50 -8.11
N GLN A 25 -37.90 0.10 -7.03
CA GLN A 25 -37.62 0.57 -5.69
C GLN A 25 -36.17 0.21 -5.35
N THR A 26 -35.26 1.17 -5.48
CA THR A 26 -33.95 1.09 -4.87
C THR A 26 -34.16 1.13 -3.36
N ALA A 27 -33.85 0.01 -2.69
CA ALA A 27 -33.75 -0.01 -1.24
C ALA A 27 -32.84 1.14 -0.78
N PRO A 28 -33.17 1.84 0.32
CA PRO A 28 -32.32 2.91 0.83
C PRO A 28 -30.94 2.31 1.09
N GLN A 29 -29.94 2.77 0.33
CA GLN A 29 -28.55 2.47 0.60
C GLN A 29 -28.29 3.01 2.00
N SER A 30 -28.14 2.11 2.98
CA SER A 30 -27.64 2.47 4.30
C SER A 30 -26.41 3.36 4.09
N PRO A 31 -26.36 4.58 4.65
CA PRO A 31 -25.18 5.41 4.52
C PRO A 31 -24.01 4.59 5.04
N VAL A 32 -23.02 4.36 4.17
CA VAL A 32 -21.74 3.80 4.58
C VAL A 32 -21.30 4.63 5.78
N PRO A 33 -21.04 4.01 6.95
CA PRO A 33 -20.63 4.77 8.11
C PRO A 33 -19.38 5.55 7.72
N VAL A 34 -19.52 6.88 7.63
CA VAL A 34 -18.38 7.77 7.56
C VAL A 34 -17.69 7.60 8.91
N MET A 35 -16.67 6.75 8.96
CA MET A 35 -15.83 6.68 10.13
C MET A 35 -15.24 8.07 10.28
N ASP A 36 -15.56 8.76 11.38
CA ASP A 36 -14.96 10.04 11.73
C ASP A 36 -13.47 9.82 12.02
N ILE A 37 -12.67 9.80 10.95
CA ILE A 37 -11.22 9.66 11.06
C ILE A 37 -10.68 10.99 11.56
N LYS A 38 -10.39 11.06 12.87
CA LYS A 38 -9.79 12.25 13.49
C LYS A 38 -8.48 12.61 12.77
N PRO A 39 -8.31 13.84 12.25
CA PRO A 39 -7.06 14.27 11.64
C PRO A 39 -5.87 14.20 12.61
N LEU A 40 -4.66 14.09 12.09
CA LEU A 40 -3.43 14.15 12.90
C LEU A 40 -3.21 15.57 13.41
N SER A 41 -2.89 15.70 14.70
CA SER A 41 -2.31 16.93 15.25
C SER A 41 -0.89 17.16 14.70
N ALA A 42 -0.37 18.37 14.84
CA ALA A 42 0.98 18.71 14.39
C ALA A 42 2.07 17.83 15.04
N ALA A 43 1.90 17.52 16.34
CA ALA A 43 2.81 16.64 17.08
C ALA A 43 2.73 15.19 16.56
N GLU A 44 1.52 14.65 16.40
CA GLU A 44 1.33 13.31 15.83
C GLU A 44 1.89 13.23 14.41
N ALA A 45 1.64 14.23 13.56
CA ALA A 45 2.16 14.26 12.19
C ALA A 45 3.70 14.27 12.16
N SER A 46 4.34 14.98 13.10
CA SER A 46 5.81 15.02 13.22
C SER A 46 6.37 13.68 13.71
N GLU A 47 5.67 12.99 14.61
CA GLU A 47 6.03 11.63 15.01
C GLU A 47 5.86 10.63 13.85
N CYS A 48 4.74 10.70 13.13
CA CYS A 48 4.49 9.85 11.95
C CYS A 48 5.55 10.08 10.85
N ARG A 49 5.97 11.33 10.63
CA ARG A 49 7.11 11.66 9.77
C ARG A 49 8.38 10.98 10.23
N ALA A 50 8.69 11.07 11.53
CA ALA A 50 9.89 10.46 12.10
C ALA A 50 9.91 8.93 11.91
N ILE A 51 8.76 8.28 12.10
CA ILE A 51 8.59 6.83 11.87
C ILE A 51 8.81 6.50 10.38
N ALA A 52 8.19 7.25 9.46
CA ALA A 52 8.34 7.05 8.03
C ALA A 52 9.80 7.17 7.59
N GLU A 53 10.49 8.21 8.06
CA GLU A 53 11.91 8.41 7.78
C GLU A 53 12.78 7.29 8.34
N VAL A 54 12.56 6.85 9.59
CA VAL A 54 13.32 5.73 10.18
C VAL A 54 13.12 4.44 9.37
N LEU A 55 11.89 4.14 8.95
CA LEU A 55 11.62 2.95 8.13
C LEU A 55 12.27 3.04 6.75
N ARG A 56 12.27 4.23 6.13
CA ARG A 56 12.97 4.47 4.87
C ARG A 56 14.48 4.31 5.01
N ASP A 57 15.06 4.92 6.05
CA ASP A 57 16.49 4.87 6.31
C ASP A 57 16.95 3.40 6.52
N ARG A 58 16.15 2.56 7.18
CA ARG A 58 16.39 1.11 7.27
C ARG A 58 16.39 0.39 5.92
N GLN A 59 15.53 0.77 4.98
CA GLN A 59 15.54 0.16 3.64
C GLN A 59 16.81 0.52 2.88
N TYR A 60 17.32 1.75 3.04
CA TYR A 60 18.62 2.12 2.49
C TYR A 60 19.77 1.32 3.13
N GLU A 61 19.73 1.09 4.45
CA GLU A 61 20.73 0.24 5.12
C GLU A 61 20.70 -1.22 4.62
N ILE A 62 19.51 -1.76 4.34
CA ILE A 62 19.35 -3.10 3.74
C ILE A 62 19.96 -3.12 2.33
N MET A 63 19.68 -2.11 1.52
CA MET A 63 20.23 -1.97 0.16
C MET A 63 21.76 -1.87 0.20
N ASP A 64 22.31 -1.01 1.06
CA ASP A 64 23.76 -0.83 1.22
C ASP A 64 24.44 -2.15 1.63
N SER A 65 23.86 -2.88 2.58
CA SER A 65 24.33 -4.21 2.98
C SER A 65 24.28 -5.24 1.85
N LEU A 66 23.28 -5.17 0.96
CA LEU A 66 23.23 -6.02 -0.24
C LEU A 66 24.34 -5.66 -1.23
N LEU A 67 24.53 -4.37 -1.51
CA LEU A 67 25.58 -3.89 -2.42
C LEU A 67 26.97 -4.31 -1.93
N VAL A 68 27.29 -4.07 -0.66
CA VAL A 68 28.57 -4.47 -0.05
C VAL A 68 28.80 -5.99 -0.16
N ARG A 69 27.76 -6.81 0.02
CA ARG A 69 27.88 -8.27 -0.14
C ARG A 69 28.20 -8.67 -1.58
N VAL A 70 27.57 -8.03 -2.56
CA VAL A 70 27.84 -8.28 -3.98
C VAL A 70 29.27 -7.88 -4.33
N GLU A 71 29.71 -6.68 -3.93
CA GLU A 71 31.05 -6.18 -4.18
C GLU A 71 32.15 -7.07 -3.58
N ARG A 72 31.89 -7.64 -2.40
CA ARG A 72 32.84 -8.54 -1.70
C ARG A 72 32.80 -9.98 -2.18
N SER A 73 31.96 -10.32 -3.16
CA SER A 73 31.80 -11.69 -3.66
C SER A 73 32.34 -11.82 -5.09
N PRO A 74 33.67 -11.90 -5.28
CA PRO A 74 34.30 -11.85 -6.60
C PRO A 74 33.95 -13.03 -7.53
N ASN A 75 33.38 -14.11 -6.99
CA ASN A 75 33.02 -15.33 -7.71
C ASN A 75 31.57 -15.74 -7.44
N LEU A 76 30.62 -14.81 -7.55
CA LEU A 76 29.19 -15.15 -7.53
C LEU A 76 28.87 -16.12 -8.66
N SER A 77 28.24 -17.25 -8.34
CA SER A 77 27.68 -18.13 -9.36
C SER A 77 26.57 -17.41 -10.13
N THR A 78 26.16 -17.95 -11.27
CA THR A 78 25.00 -17.47 -12.01
C THR A 78 23.75 -17.40 -11.13
N GLU A 79 23.51 -18.42 -10.31
CA GLU A 79 22.39 -18.43 -9.36
C GLU A 79 22.54 -17.36 -8.28
N GLY A 80 23.75 -17.18 -7.75
CA GLY A 80 24.05 -16.15 -6.76
C GLY A 80 23.85 -14.73 -7.31
N LEU A 81 24.24 -14.48 -8.55
CA LEU A 81 24.05 -13.21 -9.23
C LEU A 81 22.57 -12.89 -9.45
N GLU A 82 21.78 -13.87 -9.92
CA GLU A 82 20.34 -13.68 -10.11
C GLU A 82 19.61 -13.49 -8.78
N ALA A 83 20.00 -14.21 -7.73
CA ALA A 83 19.48 -13.99 -6.38
C ALA A 83 19.80 -12.57 -5.87
N ALA A 84 21.04 -12.10 -6.07
CA ALA A 84 21.44 -10.74 -5.68
C ALA A 84 20.65 -9.67 -6.43
N LYS A 85 20.49 -9.80 -7.76
CA LYS A 85 19.67 -8.89 -8.57
C LYS A 85 18.22 -8.84 -8.07
N LYS A 86 17.64 -9.99 -7.76
CA LYS A 86 16.29 -10.07 -7.20
C LYS A 86 16.19 -9.33 -5.87
N SER A 87 17.10 -9.58 -4.93
CA SER A 87 17.11 -8.90 -3.64
C SER A 87 17.31 -7.39 -3.76
N LEU A 88 18.18 -6.92 -4.67
CA LEU A 88 18.35 -5.49 -4.96
C LEU A 88 17.06 -4.89 -5.53
N SER A 89 16.40 -5.57 -6.46
CA SER A 89 15.12 -5.12 -7.01
C SER A 89 14.01 -5.03 -5.95
N GLU A 90 13.96 -5.98 -5.02
CA GLU A 90 13.00 -5.98 -3.91
C GLU A 90 13.28 -4.82 -2.94
N ALA A 91 14.55 -4.58 -2.60
CA ALA A 91 14.96 -3.46 -1.76
C ALA A 91 14.66 -2.10 -2.41
N ASP A 92 14.89 -1.95 -3.72
CA ASP A 92 14.57 -0.73 -4.46
C ASP A 92 13.05 -0.44 -4.46
N ALA A 93 12.22 -1.47 -4.66
CA ALA A 93 10.78 -1.33 -4.56
C ALA A 93 10.33 -0.92 -3.15
N ALA A 94 10.94 -1.50 -2.11
CA ALA A 94 10.64 -1.16 -0.72
C ALA A 94 11.06 0.29 -0.37
N ILE A 95 12.21 0.75 -0.87
CA ILE A 95 12.66 2.14 -0.74
C ILE A 95 11.64 3.09 -1.35
N LYS A 96 11.21 2.86 -2.60
CA LYS A 96 10.23 3.72 -3.28
C LYS A 96 8.91 3.84 -2.52
N ILE A 97 8.43 2.74 -1.94
CA ILE A 97 7.24 2.75 -1.07
C ILE A 97 7.49 3.60 0.19
N ALA A 98 8.63 3.43 0.85
CA ALA A 98 8.98 4.16 2.05
C ALA A 98 9.23 5.67 1.81
N GLU A 99 9.82 6.02 0.67
CA GLU A 99 9.93 7.39 0.18
C GLU A 99 8.53 8.00 -0.03
N GLY A 100 7.64 7.30 -0.73
CA GLY A 100 6.26 7.72 -0.92
C GLY A 100 5.50 7.93 0.39
N HIS A 101 5.71 7.08 1.40
CA HIS A 101 5.16 7.31 2.74
C HIS A 101 5.73 8.56 3.41
N THR A 102 7.04 8.78 3.31
CA THR A 102 7.71 9.94 3.89
C THR A 102 7.20 11.25 3.27
N GLU A 103 7.00 11.26 1.94
CA GLU A 103 6.45 12.41 1.22
C GLU A 103 5.05 12.81 1.70
N ARG A 104 4.23 11.86 2.18
CA ARG A 104 2.91 12.20 2.73
C ARG A 104 3.01 13.07 3.97
N PHE A 105 4.13 13.05 4.69
CA PHE A 105 4.35 13.82 5.92
C PHE A 105 5.34 14.99 5.77
N VAL A 106 5.68 15.40 4.54
CA VAL A 106 6.67 16.48 4.30
C VAL A 106 6.28 17.81 4.95
N PHE A 107 4.98 18.04 5.17
CA PHE A 107 4.44 19.22 5.84
C PHE A 107 4.72 19.26 7.36
N ALA A 108 5.00 18.11 7.97
CA ALA A 108 5.24 18.01 9.40
C ALA A 108 6.68 18.39 9.77
N ALA A 109 6.96 18.74 11.02
CA ALA A 109 8.30 19.14 11.44
C ALA A 109 9.29 17.97 11.33
N VAL A 110 10.51 18.26 10.88
CA VAL A 110 11.61 17.28 10.83
C VAL A 110 11.96 16.85 12.25
N ALA A 111 12.04 15.54 12.49
CA ALA A 111 12.45 15.02 13.78
C ALA A 111 13.94 15.26 14.03
N THR A 112 14.29 15.59 15.27
CA THR A 112 15.70 15.69 15.66
C THR A 112 16.38 14.33 15.59
N PRO A 113 17.72 14.28 15.41
CA PRO A 113 18.46 13.01 15.41
C PRO A 113 18.19 12.15 16.64
N ALA A 114 18.10 12.76 17.84
CA ALA A 114 17.81 12.04 19.08
C ALA A 114 16.43 11.35 19.08
N VAL A 115 15.41 11.97 18.49
CA VAL A 115 14.08 11.37 18.33
C VAL A 115 14.15 10.20 17.35
N LYS A 116 14.82 10.37 16.21
CA LYS A 116 15.02 9.28 15.23
C LYS A 116 15.80 8.11 15.83
N THR A 117 16.83 8.37 16.63
CA THR A 117 17.57 7.31 17.35
C THR A 117 16.68 6.56 18.35
N THR A 118 15.78 7.26 19.06
CA THR A 118 14.88 6.63 20.01
C THR A 118 13.84 5.76 19.30
N ILE A 119 13.22 6.28 18.24
CA ILE A 119 12.28 5.53 17.38
C ILE A 119 13.00 4.36 16.71
N GLY A 120 14.25 4.55 16.28
CA GLY A 120 15.10 3.53 15.66
C GLY A 120 15.40 2.32 16.53
N LYS A 121 15.12 2.37 17.84
CA LYS A 121 15.21 1.20 18.76
C LYS A 121 13.97 0.31 18.73
N VAL A 122 12.85 0.80 18.20
CA VAL A 122 11.60 0.05 18.06
C VAL A 122 11.67 -0.83 16.81
N ASP A 123 11.16 -2.05 16.87
CA ASP A 123 11.19 -2.99 15.75
C ASP A 123 10.39 -2.47 14.53
N SER A 124 10.76 -2.93 13.33
CA SER A 124 10.16 -2.44 12.07
C SER A 124 8.68 -2.77 11.95
N ASP A 125 8.21 -3.88 12.50
CA ASP A 125 6.81 -4.31 12.37
C ASP A 125 5.90 -3.40 13.20
N THR A 126 6.28 -3.14 14.44
CA THR A 126 5.60 -2.18 15.32
C THR A 126 5.57 -0.79 14.69
N LEU A 127 6.70 -0.32 14.16
CA LEU A 127 6.76 0.97 13.48
C LEU A 127 5.89 1.02 12.23
N THR A 128 5.84 -0.06 11.45
CA THR A 128 5.00 -0.17 10.26
C THR A 128 3.52 -0.11 10.60
N GLN A 129 3.09 -0.82 11.65
CA GLN A 129 1.70 -0.74 12.13
C GLN A 129 1.33 0.67 12.56
N ARG A 130 2.19 1.34 13.34
CA ARG A 130 1.98 2.73 13.77
C ARG A 130 1.92 3.70 12.59
N LEU A 131 2.80 3.54 11.60
CA LEU A 131 2.78 4.34 10.38
C LEU A 131 1.48 4.12 9.59
N ASN A 132 1.00 2.89 9.49
CA ASN A 132 -0.25 2.58 8.80
C ASN A 132 -1.45 3.28 9.46
N GLU A 133 -1.49 3.36 10.79
CA GLU A 133 -2.51 4.13 11.50
C GLU A 133 -2.42 5.63 11.19
N CYS A 134 -1.21 6.19 11.07
CA CYS A 134 -1.02 7.56 10.60
C CYS A 134 -1.54 7.74 9.17
N LEU A 135 -1.20 6.82 8.25
CA LEU A 135 -1.55 6.90 6.84
C LEU A 135 -3.06 6.81 6.57
N LYS A 136 -3.81 6.09 7.41
CA LYS A 136 -5.29 6.05 7.37
C LYS A 136 -5.92 7.41 7.72
N ARG A 137 -5.24 8.20 8.56
CA ARG A 137 -5.66 9.54 9.00
C ARG A 137 -5.20 10.66 8.10
N MET A 138 -4.39 10.35 7.08
CA MET A 138 -3.92 11.30 6.10
C MET A 138 -4.93 11.47 4.97
N PRO A 139 -5.23 12.69 4.52
CA PRO A 139 -6.05 12.90 3.34
C PRO A 139 -5.48 12.12 2.14
N VAL A 140 -6.36 11.47 1.39
CA VAL A 140 -6.00 10.78 0.15
C VAL A 140 -5.64 11.86 -0.86
N LYS A 141 -4.48 11.75 -1.53
CA LYS A 141 -4.15 12.64 -2.66
C LYS A 141 -5.15 12.30 -3.77
N ASN A 142 -6.00 13.27 -4.16
CA ASN A 142 -6.85 13.18 -5.34
C ASN A 142 -6.00 13.15 -6.62
#